data_AF-A0A3C0NLH7-F1
#
_entry.id   AF-A0A3C0NLH7-F1
#
_cell.length_a   1.000
_cell.length_b   1.000
_cell.length_c   1.000
_cell.angle_alpha   90.00
_cell.angle_beta   90.00
_cell.angle_gamma   90.00
#
_symmetry.space_group_name_H-M   'P 1'
#
loop_
_entity.id
_entity.type
_entity.pdbx_description
1 polymer ?
#
loop_
_entity_poly.entity_id
_entity_poly.type
_entity_poly.pdbx_seq_one_letter_code
_entity_poly.pdbx_strand_id
1 'polypeptide(L)'
;MYLHLGKGTVVPEETVVGIFDLDITSQSHLTRRFLAAAEKAGEVINAAEDIPKSFLVCAEDGKHTVYLSQMSCATLLKRAESGIL
;
A
#
# COMPACT_ATOMS: atom_id res chain seq x y z
N MET A 1 8.22 13.39 3.40
CA MET A 1 8.95 12.87 2.21
C MET A 1 7.97 12.05 1.38
N TYR A 2 8.33 11.62 0.16
CA TYR A 2 7.44 10.81 -0.68
C TYR A 2 7.95 9.38 -0.79
N LEU A 3 7.03 8.41 -0.76
CA LEU A 3 7.33 6.99 -0.92
C LEU A 3 6.92 6.52 -2.32
N HIS A 4 7.87 6.03 -3.10
CA HIS A 4 7.63 5.44 -4.42
C HIS A 4 7.13 4.01 -4.31
N LEU A 5 5.93 3.74 -4.84
CA LEU A 5 5.22 2.46 -4.73
C LEU A 5 5.36 1.57 -5.98
N GLY A 6 5.91 2.10 -7.08
CA GLY A 6 5.92 1.46 -8.40
C GLY A 6 5.07 2.22 -9.42
N LYS A 7 5.26 1.97 -10.73
CA LYS A 7 4.56 2.65 -11.85
C LYS A 7 4.54 4.19 -11.80
N GLY A 8 5.55 4.81 -11.20
CA GLY A 8 5.55 6.27 -10.98
C GLY A 8 4.51 6.76 -9.96
N THR A 9 3.87 5.86 -9.21
CA THR A 9 2.98 6.20 -8.10
C THR A 9 3.81 6.58 -6.89
N VAL A 10 3.51 7.76 -6.33
CA VAL A 10 4.12 8.29 -5.12
C VAL A 10 3.03 8.66 -4.12
N VAL A 11 3.29 8.46 -2.84
CA VAL A 11 2.41 8.90 -1.75
C VAL A 11 3.20 9.70 -0.73
N PRO A 12 2.62 10.72 -0.09
CA PRO A 12 3.28 11.39 1.03
C PRO A 12 3.44 10.40 2.18
N GLU A 13 4.66 10.23 2.68
CA GLU A 13 4.97 9.26 3.73
C GLU A 13 4.16 9.49 5.01
N GLU A 14 3.88 10.76 5.33
CA GLU A 14 3.05 11.17 6.48
C GLU A 14 1.60 10.70 6.40
N THR A 15 1.10 10.36 5.21
CA THR A 15 -0.24 9.79 5.03
C THR A 15 -0.27 8.29 5.24
N VAL A 16 0.88 7.61 5.26
CA VAL A 16 0.97 6.15 5.36
C VAL A 16 0.64 5.72 6.78
N VAL A 17 -0.51 5.04 6.94
CA VAL A 17 -0.95 4.45 8.21
C VAL A 17 -0.26 3.11 8.45
N GLY A 18 -0.02 2.34 7.37
CA GLY A 18 0.66 1.05 7.49
C GLY A 18 0.96 0.41 6.13
N ILE A 19 1.96 -0.48 6.16
CA ILE A 19 2.42 -1.27 5.02
C ILE A 19 2.30 -2.75 5.40
N PHE A 20 1.66 -3.53 4.55
CA PHE A 20 1.25 -4.90 4.86
C PHE A 20 1.66 -5.85 3.76
N ASP A 21 2.26 -6.97 4.15
CA ASP A 21 2.69 -8.00 3.20
C ASP A 21 1.47 -8.82 2.76
N LEU A 22 1.22 -8.91 1.45
CA LEU A 22 0.03 -9.58 0.93
C LEU A 22 0.10 -11.09 1.13
N ASP A 23 1.26 -11.72 0.98
CA ASP A 23 1.40 -13.18 1.10
C ASP A 23 1.12 -13.65 2.53
N ILE A 24 1.52 -12.84 3.52
CA ILE A 24 1.32 -13.12 4.94
C ILE A 24 -0.08 -12.70 5.39
N THR A 25 -0.46 -11.44 5.19
CA THR A 25 -1.66 -10.88 5.83
C THR A 25 -2.95 -11.36 5.18
N SER A 26 -2.93 -11.68 3.87
CA SER A 26 -4.11 -12.18 3.16
C SER A 26 -4.51 -13.60 3.57
N GLN A 27 -3.72 -14.31 4.38
CA GLN A 27 -4.11 -15.56 5.01
C GLN A 27 -5.24 -15.38 6.04
N SER A 28 -5.34 -14.19 6.64
CA SER A 28 -6.44 -13.83 7.54
C SER A 28 -7.71 -13.46 6.77
N HIS A 29 -8.85 -14.00 7.19
CA HIS A 29 -10.15 -13.61 6.64
C HIS A 29 -10.45 -12.12 6.88
N LEU A 30 -9.92 -11.53 7.95
CA LEU A 30 -10.13 -10.11 8.25
C LEU A 30 -9.49 -9.21 7.20
N THR A 31 -8.24 -9.51 6.80
CA THR A 31 -7.54 -8.77 5.74
C THR A 31 -8.25 -8.92 4.40
N ARG A 32 -8.67 -10.15 4.04
CA ARG A 32 -9.44 -10.36 2.80
C ARG A 32 -10.74 -9.57 2.79
N ARG A 33 -11.46 -9.54 3.91
CA ARG A 33 -12.70 -8.77 4.05
C ARG A 33 -12.45 -7.26 3.98
N PHE A 34 -11.37 -6.77 4.58
CA PHE A 34 -10.95 -5.37 4.49
C PHE A 34 -10.66 -4.97 3.03
N LEU A 35 -9.83 -5.74 2.32
CA LEU A 35 -9.47 -5.46 0.93
C LEU A 35 -10.69 -5.50 0.00
N ALA A 36 -11.57 -6.50 0.16
CA ALA A 36 -12.80 -6.60 -0.62
C ALA A 36 -13.77 -5.42 -0.37
N ALA A 37 -13.83 -4.93 0.87
CA ALA A 37 -14.63 -3.76 1.21
C ALA A 37 -14.06 -2.48 0.58
N ALA A 38 -12.75 -2.27 0.68
CA ALA A 38 -12.06 -1.14 0.06
C ALA A 38 -12.21 -1.15 -1.48
N GLU A 39 -12.08 -2.32 -2.11
CA GLU A 39 -12.29 -2.49 -3.55
C GLU A 39 -13.73 -2.12 -3.95
N LYS A 40 -14.73 -2.62 -3.20
CA LYS A 40 -16.13 -2.27 -3.42
C LYS A 40 -16.43 -0.78 -3.22
N ALA A 41 -15.71 -0.12 -2.32
CA ALA A 41 -15.82 1.31 -2.07
C ALA A 41 -15.09 2.17 -3.11
N GLY A 42 -14.32 1.58 -4.02
CA GLY A 42 -13.49 2.30 -4.98
C GLY A 42 -12.24 2.95 -4.36
N GLU A 43 -11.81 2.47 -3.19
CA GLU A 43 -10.70 3.01 -2.41
C GLU A 43 -9.35 2.35 -2.76
N VAL A 44 -9.34 1.40 -3.72
CA VAL A 44 -8.13 0.67 -4.11
C VAL A 44 -7.49 1.28 -5.35
N ILE A 45 -6.21 1.64 -5.25
CA ILE A 45 -5.36 2.04 -6.37
C ILE A 45 -4.34 0.93 -6.63
N ASN A 46 -4.38 0.36 -7.84
CA ASN A 46 -3.40 -0.64 -8.24
C ASN A 46 -2.15 0.03 -8.84
N ALA A 47 -1.06 0.08 -8.06
CA ALA A 47 0.25 0.60 -8.46
C ALA A 47 1.25 -0.52 -8.85
N ALA A 48 0.79 -1.76 -9.02
CA ALA A 48 1.61 -2.90 -9.45
C ALA A 48 1.52 -3.13 -10.98
N GLU A 49 2.59 -3.61 -11.60
CA GLU A 49 2.59 -4.13 -12.98
C GLU A 49 2.10 -5.58 -13.04
N ASP A 50 2.56 -6.39 -12.09
CA ASP A 50 2.25 -7.81 -11.94
C ASP A 50 1.49 -8.08 -10.64
N ILE A 51 1.68 -9.27 -10.06
CA ILE A 51 1.11 -9.69 -8.78
C ILE A 51 1.63 -8.75 -7.68
N PRO A 52 0.73 -8.03 -6.97
CA PRO A 52 1.13 -7.16 -5.88
C PRO A 52 1.69 -7.99 -4.70
N LYS A 53 2.80 -7.52 -4.12
CA LYS A 53 3.48 -8.16 -2.99
C LYS A 53 3.12 -7.53 -1.65
N SER A 54 2.69 -6.28 -1.66
CA SER A 54 2.24 -5.57 -0.47
C SER A 54 1.06 -4.66 -0.78
N PHE A 55 0.37 -4.23 0.26
CA PHE A 55 -0.54 -3.11 0.20
C PHE A 55 -0.22 -2.07 1.27
N LEU A 56 -0.50 -0.81 0.95
CA LEU A 56 -0.38 0.31 1.88
C LEU A 56 -1.76 0.88 2.16
N VAL A 57 -1.99 1.29 3.40
CA VAL A 57 -3.15 2.09 3.75
C VAL A 57 -2.67 3.51 3.97
N CYS A 58 -3.18 4.46 3.18
CA CYS A 58 -2.94 5.88 3.35
C CYS A 58 -4.22 6.55 3.84
N ALA A 59 -4.09 7.55 4.73
CA ALA A 59 -5.18 8.36 5.20
C ALA A 59 -4.85 9.84 5.01
N GLU A 60 -5.71 10.56 4.29
CA GLU A 60 -5.57 11.99 4.02
C GLU A 60 -6.97 12.61 3.89
N ASP A 61 -7.18 13.79 4.45
CA ASP A 61 -8.45 14.53 4.39
C ASP A 61 -9.70 13.69 4.77
N GLY A 62 -9.56 12.81 5.75
CA GLY A 62 -10.63 11.92 6.22
C GLY A 62 -11.00 10.80 5.25
N LYS A 63 -10.21 10.58 4.20
CA LYS A 63 -10.37 9.47 3.24
C LYS A 63 -9.24 8.47 3.41
N HIS A 64 -9.56 7.20 3.21
CA HIS A 64 -8.56 6.13 3.20
C HIS A 64 -8.40 5.61 1.77
N THR A 65 -7.15 5.35 1.37
CA THR A 65 -6.80 4.77 0.07
C THR A 65 -5.91 3.57 0.29
N VAL A 66 -6.24 2.45 -0.36
CA VAL A 66 -5.44 1.22 -0.35
C VAL A 66 -4.63 1.15 -1.63
N TYR A 67 -3.31 1.24 -1.52
CA TYR A 67 -2.41 1.09 -2.67
C TYR A 67 -1.90 -0.34 -2.75
N LEU A 68 -2.09 -1.02 -3.87
CA LEU A 68 -1.43 -2.30 -4.16
C LEU A 68 -0.07 -2.04 -4.79
N SER A 69 0.99 -2.59 -4.23
CA SER A 69 2.36 -2.38 -4.70
C SER A 69 3.04 -3.68 -5.08
N GLN A 70 3.83 -3.64 -6.15
CA GLN A 70 4.72 -4.73 -6.56
C GLN A 70 5.97 -4.87 -5.67
N MET A 71 6.21 -3.92 -4.78
CA MET A 71 7.36 -3.90 -3.89
C MET A 71 7.02 -4.64 -2.59
N SER A 72 8.02 -5.28 -1.99
CA SER A 72 7.86 -5.88 -0.66
C SER A 72 7.84 -4.80 0.42
N CYS A 73 7.27 -5.12 1.58
CA CYS A 73 7.31 -4.25 2.75
C CYS A 73 8.74 -3.87 3.13
N ALA A 74 9.67 -4.83 3.07
CA ALA A 74 11.08 -4.58 3.38
C ALA A 74 11.73 -3.57 2.43
N THR A 75 11.38 -3.60 1.13
CA THR A 75 11.87 -2.61 0.17
C THR A 75 11.27 -1.23 0.42
N LEU A 76 9.97 -1.16 0.70
CA LEU A 76 9.28 0.11 1.01
C LEU A 76 9.82 0.75 2.29
N LEU A 77 10.03 -0.04 3.35
CA LEU A 77 10.61 0.42 4.62
C LEU A 77 12.01 1.00 4.41
N LYS A 78 12.88 0.29 3.69
CA LYS A 78 14.23 0.78 3.37
C LYS A 78 14.19 2.10 2.62
N ARG A 79 13.23 2.33 1.72
CA ARG A 79 13.09 3.61 1.01
C ARG A 79 12.65 4.74 1.93
N ALA A 80 11.66 4.48 2.79
CA ALA A 80 11.24 5.44 3.81
C ALA A 80 12.42 5.88 4.70
N GLU A 81 13.22 4.92 5.18
CA GLU A 81 14.36 5.20 6.06
C GLU A 81 15.56 5.86 5.35
N SER A 82 15.80 5.54 4.08
CA SER A 82 16.95 6.06 3.33
C SER A 82 16.66 7.39 2.63
N GLY A 83 15.40 7.84 2.60
CA GLY A 83 15.00 9.06 1.92
C GLY A 83 15.17 9.00 0.40
N ILE A 84 15.30 7.80 -0.16
CA ILE A 84 15.44 7.60 -1.61
C ILE A 84 14.08 7.87 -2.26
N LEU A 85 14.02 9.02 -2.95
CA LEU A 85 13.01 9.41 -3.93
C LEU A 85 13.11 8.47 -5.14
#